data_AF-A0A3N2IDE1-F1
#
_entry.id   AF-A0A3N2IDE1-F1
#
_cell.length_a   1.000
_cell.length_b   1.000
_cell.length_c   1.000
_cell.angle_alpha   90.00
_cell.angle_beta   90.00
_cell.angle_gamma   90.00
#
_symmetry.space_group_name_H-M   'P 1'
#
loop_
_entity.id
_entity.type
_entity.pdbx_description
1 polymer ?
#
loop_
_entity_poly.entity_id
_entity_poly.type
_entity_poly.pdbx_seq_one_letter_code
_entity_poly.pdbx_strand_id
1 'polypeptide(L)'
;MTRQVVLAALLDRLAELVDDVGDPDFADRYRRHAASLRLSPGRGAERVVGRDVVATLVAGPGTLSDRYLVDDTGRPDAIRSREFVDLVAGVRRRAGRLARQW
;
A
#
# COMPACT_ATOMS: atom_id res chain seq x y z
N MET A 1 -19.02 3.83 2.81
CA MET A 1 -18.01 3.06 2.05
C MET A 1 -17.70 1.77 2.77
N THR A 2 -17.68 0.64 2.05
CA THR A 2 -17.25 -0.67 2.57
C THR A 2 -15.74 -0.67 2.84
N ARG A 3 -15.30 -1.52 3.78
CA ARG A 3 -13.89 -1.59 4.21
C ARG A 3 -12.93 -1.87 3.05
N GLN A 4 -13.33 -2.70 2.06
CA GLN A 4 -12.53 -2.98 0.88
C GLN A 4 -12.31 -1.74 0.00
N VAL A 5 -13.30 -0.86 -0.13
CA VAL A 5 -13.20 0.35 -0.96
C VAL A 5 -12.24 1.35 -0.33
N VAL A 6 -12.24 1.46 1.00
CA VAL A 6 -11.25 2.28 1.72
C VAL A 6 -9.83 1.75 1.53
N LEU A 7 -9.64 0.42 1.58
CA LEU A 7 -8.33 -0.17 1.32
C LEU A 7 -7.90 0.04 -0.14
N ALA A 8 -8.81 -0.10 -1.10
CA ALA A 8 -8.53 0.16 -2.51
C ALA A 8 -8.08 1.60 -2.77
N ALA A 9 -8.74 2.59 -2.15
CA ALA A 9 -8.34 4.00 -2.28
C ALA A 9 -6.94 4.26 -1.69
N LEU A 10 -6.63 3.64 -0.56
CA LEU A 10 -5.30 3.74 0.05
C LEU A 10 -4.21 3.07 -0.79
N LEU A 11 -4.54 1.95 -1.47
CA LEU A 11 -3.61 1.25 -2.36
C LEU A 11 -3.34 2.05 -3.64
N ASP A 12 -4.31 2.75 -4.20
CA ASP A 12 -4.06 3.67 -5.33
C ASP A 12 -3.10 4.78 -4.90
N ARG A 13 -3.36 5.41 -3.74
CA ARG A 13 -2.50 6.48 -3.23
C ARG A 13 -1.08 5.97 -2.94
N LEU A 14 -0.96 4.74 -2.42
CA LEU A 14 0.34 4.12 -2.20
C LEU A 14 1.03 3.85 -3.53
N ALA A 15 0.31 3.38 -4.55
CA ALA A 15 0.87 3.14 -5.86
C ALA A 15 1.46 4.40 -6.50
N GLU A 16 0.75 5.54 -6.42
CA GLU A 16 1.26 6.84 -6.90
C GLU A 16 2.61 7.18 -6.26
N LEU A 17 2.68 7.12 -4.92
CA LEU A 17 3.91 7.46 -4.21
C LEU A 17 5.04 6.46 -4.47
N VAL A 18 4.73 5.19 -4.72
CA VAL A 18 5.72 4.16 -5.03
C VAL A 18 6.26 4.31 -6.46
N ASP A 19 5.43 4.76 -7.39
CA ASP A 19 5.84 5.14 -8.75
C ASP A 19 6.82 6.33 -8.69
N ASP A 20 6.51 7.33 -7.85
CA ASP A 20 7.36 8.51 -7.61
C ASP A 20 8.73 8.15 -7.00
N VAL A 21 8.82 7.09 -6.19
CA VAL A 21 10.09 6.58 -5.61
C VAL A 21 10.90 5.78 -6.65
N GLY A 22 10.33 5.49 -7.82
CA GLY A 22 11.00 4.76 -8.89
C GLY A 22 10.82 3.26 -8.84
N ASP A 23 9.74 2.75 -8.22
CA ASP A 23 9.42 1.32 -8.14
C ASP A 23 8.10 0.98 -8.86
N PRO A 24 8.05 1.12 -10.21
CA PRO A 24 6.82 0.97 -10.97
C PRO A 24 6.18 -0.43 -10.85
N ASP A 25 6.98 -1.48 -10.63
CA ASP A 25 6.50 -2.85 -10.44
C ASP A 25 5.65 -2.99 -9.16
N PHE A 26 6.08 -2.37 -8.06
CA PHE A 26 5.32 -2.35 -6.81
C PHE A 26 4.08 -1.45 -6.95
N ALA A 27 4.21 -0.31 -7.62
CA ALA A 27 3.08 0.57 -7.91
C ALA A 27 1.98 -0.17 -8.71
N ASP A 28 2.35 -0.89 -9.77
CA ASP A 28 1.41 -1.68 -10.56
C ASP A 28 0.75 -2.81 -9.75
N ARG A 29 1.51 -3.49 -8.88
CA ARG A 29 0.95 -4.50 -7.97
C ARG A 29 -0.13 -3.91 -7.05
N TYR A 30 0.12 -2.74 -6.46
CA TYR A 30 -0.87 -2.08 -5.61
C TYR A 30 -2.11 -1.63 -6.39
N ARG A 31 -1.94 -1.11 -7.62
CA ARG A 31 -3.05 -0.80 -8.53
C ARG A 31 -3.92 -2.02 -8.84
N ARG A 32 -3.29 -3.17 -9.14
CA ARG A 32 -4.00 -4.45 -9.39
C ARG A 32 -4.81 -4.90 -8.18
N HIS A 33 -4.24 -4.81 -6.97
CA HIS A 33 -4.97 -5.13 -5.74
C HIS A 33 -6.15 -4.18 -5.48
N ALA A 34 -5.96 -2.88 -5.71
CA ALA A 34 -7.01 -1.89 -5.57
C ALA A 34 -8.18 -2.15 -6.54
N ALA A 35 -7.88 -2.44 -7.80
CA ALA A 35 -8.87 -2.83 -8.80
C ALA A 35 -9.62 -4.10 -8.37
N SER A 36 -8.89 -5.12 -7.92
CA SER A 36 -9.48 -6.37 -7.42
C SER A 36 -10.46 -6.11 -6.27
N LEU A 37 -10.11 -5.28 -5.28
CA LEU A 37 -10.97 -4.95 -4.14
C LEU A 37 -12.21 -4.13 -4.56
N ARG A 38 -12.11 -3.26 -5.56
CA ARG A 38 -13.25 -2.46 -6.08
C ARG A 38 -14.31 -3.33 -6.74
N LEU A 39 -13.91 -4.44 -7.36
CA LEU A 39 -14.83 -5.42 -7.95
C LEU A 39 -15.64 -6.19 -6.89
N SER A 40 -15.48 -5.86 -5.60
CA SER A 40 -16.16 -6.51 -4.47
C SER A 40 -16.01 -8.03 -4.53
N PRO A 41 -14.77 -8.54 -4.52
CA PRO A 41 -14.52 -9.94 -4.69
C PRO A 41 -14.98 -10.68 -3.42
N GLY A 42 -15.31 -11.96 -3.53
CA GLY A 42 -15.72 -12.75 -2.36
C GLY A 42 -14.66 -12.73 -1.24
N ARG A 43 -15.07 -13.01 0.01
CA ARG A 43 -14.20 -12.93 1.21
C ARG A 43 -12.85 -13.64 1.06
N GLY A 44 -12.78 -14.75 0.32
CA GLY A 44 -11.53 -15.48 0.06
C GLY A 44 -10.51 -14.67 -0.73
N ALA A 45 -10.95 -13.96 -1.77
CA ALA A 45 -10.09 -13.12 -2.60
C ALA A 45 -9.66 -11.84 -1.85
N GLU A 46 -10.57 -11.24 -1.08
CA GLU A 46 -10.21 -10.16 -0.15
C GLU A 46 -9.07 -10.61 0.78
N ARG A 47 -9.20 -11.78 1.41
CA ARG A 47 -8.18 -12.33 2.30
C ARG A 47 -6.82 -12.51 1.62
N VAL A 48 -6.79 -13.01 0.38
CA VAL A 48 -5.56 -13.17 -0.41
C VAL A 48 -4.90 -11.81 -0.63
N VAL A 49 -5.66 -10.81 -1.09
CA VAL A 49 -5.15 -9.44 -1.27
C VAL A 49 -4.61 -8.87 0.04
N GLY A 50 -5.34 -9.02 1.14
CA GLY A 50 -4.90 -8.55 2.46
C GLY A 50 -3.59 -9.19 2.92
N ARG A 51 -3.42 -10.51 2.69
CA ARG A 51 -2.16 -11.21 3.00
C ARG A 51 -1.02 -10.74 2.13
N ASP A 52 -1.26 -10.59 0.84
CA ASP A 52 -0.24 -10.20 -0.12
C ASP A 52 0.27 -8.78 0.15
N VAL A 53 -0.63 -7.84 0.41
CA VAL A 53 -0.28 -6.47 0.80
C VAL A 53 0.51 -6.46 2.11
N VAL A 54 0.13 -7.25 3.12
CA VAL A 54 0.91 -7.32 4.37
C VAL A 54 2.30 -7.92 4.12
N ALA A 55 2.41 -8.99 3.34
CA ALA A 55 3.70 -9.60 3.03
C ALA A 55 4.62 -8.62 2.28
N THR A 56 4.06 -7.85 1.35
CA THR A 56 4.79 -6.84 0.57
C THR A 56 5.26 -5.67 1.44
N LEU A 57 4.51 -5.32 2.49
CA LEU A 57 4.84 -4.23 3.42
C LEU A 57 5.64 -4.69 4.66
N VAL A 58 5.86 -5.99 4.86
CA VAL A 58 6.59 -6.55 6.00
C VAL A 58 7.85 -7.23 5.49
N ALA A 59 9.01 -6.54 5.56
CA ALA A 59 10.31 -7.16 5.31
C ALA A 59 11.52 -6.37 5.87
N GLY A 60 11.56 -6.03 7.16
CA GLY A 60 12.80 -5.61 7.83
C GLY A 60 13.43 -4.26 7.38
N PRO A 61 14.63 -3.92 7.88
CA PRO A 61 15.37 -2.74 7.43
C PRO A 61 15.69 -2.86 5.93
N GLY A 62 15.22 -1.90 5.15
CA GLY A 62 15.24 -1.92 3.67
C GLY A 62 13.85 -2.10 3.03
N THR A 63 12.77 -2.01 3.81
CA THR A 63 11.39 -2.02 3.27
C THR A 63 11.05 -0.73 2.55
N LEU A 64 9.97 -0.76 1.77
CA LEU A 64 9.32 0.44 1.25
C LEU A 64 9.17 1.52 2.34
N SER A 65 8.79 1.16 3.58
CA SER A 65 8.66 2.10 4.71
C SER A 65 9.97 2.79 5.13
N ASP A 66 11.13 2.20 4.82
CA ASP A 66 12.44 2.78 5.09
C ASP A 66 12.93 3.68 3.95
N ARG A 67 12.19 3.74 2.83
CA ARG A 67 12.50 4.62 1.71
C ARG A 67 11.97 6.02 2.02
N TYR A 68 12.88 6.98 1.99
CA TYR A 68 12.54 8.39 2.06
C TYR A 68 12.25 8.90 0.65
N LEU A 69 11.17 9.65 0.51
CA LEU A 69 10.89 10.41 -0.69
C LEU A 69 11.91 11.54 -0.82
N VAL A 70 12.34 11.79 -2.04
CA VAL A 70 13.22 12.92 -2.39
C VAL A 70 12.41 13.97 -3.13
N ASP A 71 12.75 15.24 -2.93
CA ASP A 71 12.20 16.36 -3.69
C ASP A 71 12.86 16.47 -5.08
N ASP A 72 12.37 17.40 -5.90
CA ASP A 72 12.89 17.64 -7.26
C ASP A 72 14.36 18.11 -7.27
N THR A 73 14.93 18.44 -6.10
CA THR A 73 16.34 18.81 -5.91
C THR A 73 17.21 17.64 -5.43
N GLY A 74 16.61 16.46 -5.24
CA GLY A 74 17.25 15.25 -4.76
C GLY A 74 17.50 15.22 -3.25
N ARG A 75 16.89 16.14 -2.48
CA ARG A 75 16.99 16.16 -1.02
C ARG A 75 15.84 15.39 -0.39
N PRO A 76 16.02 14.80 0.82
CA PRO A 76 14.92 14.14 1.52
C PRO A 76 13.74 15.09 1.76
N ASP A 77 12.57 14.75 1.24
CA ASP A 77 11.32 15.43 1.54
C ASP A 77 10.75 14.83 2.82
N ALA A 78 11.02 15.47 3.95
CA ALA A 78 10.60 14.99 5.27
C ALA A 78 9.06 14.95 5.42
N ILE A 79 8.34 15.85 4.75
CA ILE A 79 6.88 15.93 4.85
C ILE A 79 6.28 14.76 4.07
N ARG A 80 6.63 14.61 2.79
CA ARG A 80 6.15 13.50 1.95
C ARG A 80 6.59 12.15 2.50
N SER A 81 7.82 12.04 3.01
CA SER A 81 8.30 10.81 3.65
C SER A 81 7.47 10.44 4.88
N ARG A 82 7.09 11.42 5.70
CA ARG A 82 6.20 11.16 6.85
C ARG A 82 4.82 10.71 6.40
N GLU A 83 4.23 11.39 5.42
CA GLU A 83 2.93 11.00 4.85
C GLU A 83 2.97 9.58 4.29
N PHE A 84 4.07 9.22 3.62
CA PHE A 84 4.29 7.89 3.08
C PHE A 84 4.34 6.82 4.18
N VAL A 85 5.10 7.04 5.25
CA VAL A 85 5.19 6.12 6.39
C VAL A 85 3.81 5.95 7.06
N ASP A 86 3.09 7.05 7.27
CA ASP A 86 1.74 7.02 7.87
C ASP A 86 0.75 6.28 6.97
N LEU A 87 0.85 6.45 5.66
CA LEU A 87 0.05 5.74 4.66
C LEU A 87 0.34 4.24 4.69
N VAL A 88 1.61 3.84 4.63
CA VAL A 88 2.04 2.43 4.70
C VAL A 88 1.53 1.78 5.99
N ALA A 89 1.66 2.46 7.13
CA ALA A 89 1.12 1.97 8.40
C ALA A 89 -0.41 1.82 8.36
N GLY A 90 -1.10 2.79 7.74
CA GLY A 90 -2.55 2.77 7.54
C GLY A 90 -3.04 1.62 6.65
N VAL A 91 -2.33 1.34 5.56
CA VAL A 91 -2.58 0.22 4.63
C VAL A 91 -2.35 -1.10 5.36
N ARG A 92 -1.19 -1.27 6.00
CA ARG A 92 -0.82 -2.49 6.73
C ARG A 92 -1.85 -2.85 7.80
N ARG A 93 -2.32 -1.88 8.59
CA ARG A 93 -3.35 -2.10 9.62
C ARG A 93 -4.65 -2.62 9.02
N ARG A 94 -5.08 -2.09 7.88
CA ARG A 94 -6.35 -2.47 7.23
C ARG A 94 -6.23 -3.80 6.49
N ALA A 95 -5.17 -3.99 5.71
CA ALA A 95 -4.87 -5.23 5.04
C ALA A 95 -4.74 -6.39 6.04
N GLY A 96 -4.09 -6.16 7.19
CA GLY A 96 -3.98 -7.15 8.25
C GLY A 96 -5.30 -7.49 8.96
N ARG A 97 -6.31 -6.61 8.94
CA ARG A 97 -7.68 -6.96 9.40
C ARG A 97 -8.39 -7.80 8.36
N LEU A 98 -8.26 -7.43 7.09
CA LEU A 98 -8.85 -8.14 5.95
C LEU A 98 -8.31 -9.57 5.84
N ALA A 99 -7.00 -9.76 6.05
CA ALA A 99 -6.31 -11.05 6.05
C ALA A 99 -6.76 -12.02 7.16
N ARG A 100 -7.39 -11.51 8.23
CA ARG A 100 -7.80 -12.25 9.43
C ARG A 100 -9.30 -12.53 9.53
N GLN A 101 -10.11 -12.12 8.56
CA GLN A 101 -11.55 -12.41 8.58
C GLN A 101 -11.79 -13.91 8.33
N TRP A 102 -12.64 -14.51 9.17
CA TRP A 102 -13.10 -15.90 9.14
C TRP A 102 -14.49 -15.99 8.49
#